data_AF-A0A3B1D196-F1
#
_entry.id   AF-A0A3B1D196-F1
#
_cell.length_a   1.000
_cell.length_b   1.000
_cell.length_c   1.000
_cell.angle_alpha   90.00
_cell.angle_beta   90.00
_cell.angle_gamma   90.00
#
_symmetry.space_group_name_H-M   'P 1'
#
loop_
_entity.id
_entity.type
_entity.pdbx_description
1 polymer ?
#
loop_
_entity_poly.entity_id
_entity_poly.type
_entity_poly.pdbx_seq_one_letter_code
_entity_poly.pdbx_strand_id
1 'polypeptide(L)'
;MKKIIVLLSIFVVLSTQAMAFLYEIPVLTKAEIVKLSDEDLVETYIEVKIEEKASKEFHRAAGFSSAKDYNKRKNLLRFLFELRLEMSKRGQIKAGSLDELLR
;
A
#
# COMPACT_ATOMS: atom_id res chain seq x y z
N MET A 1 33.83 -33.84 -1.03
CA MET A 1 32.36 -33.96 -0.86
C MET A 1 31.82 -33.15 0.33
N LYS A 2 32.36 -33.28 1.56
CA LYS A 2 31.91 -32.50 2.74
C LYS A 2 31.97 -30.97 2.56
N LYS A 3 32.98 -30.45 1.85
CA LYS A 3 33.15 -28.99 1.59
C LYS A 3 32.11 -28.41 0.62
N ILE A 4 31.54 -29.22 -0.27
CA ILE A 4 30.51 -28.79 -1.24
C ILE A 4 29.15 -28.65 -0.53
N ILE A 5 28.85 -29.53 0.43
CA ILE A 5 27.62 -29.50 1.21
C ILE A 5 27.55 -28.23 2.07
N VAL A 6 28.67 -27.81 2.66
CA VAL A 6 28.77 -26.57 3.46
C VAL A 6 28.58 -25.32 2.60
N LEU A 7 29.11 -25.31 1.38
CA LEU A 7 28.92 -24.22 0.42
C LEU A 7 27.47 -24.10 -0.05
N LEU A 8 26.78 -25.23 -0.23
CA LEU A 8 25.36 -25.24 -0.61
C LEU A 8 24.45 -24.72 0.52
N SER A 9 24.80 -24.97 1.78
CA SER A 9 24.01 -24.51 2.93
C SER A 9 24.13 -23.01 3.19
N ILE A 10 25.27 -22.40 2.84
CA ILE A 10 25.46 -20.94 2.93
C ILE A 10 24.63 -20.20 1.86
N PHE A 11 24.42 -20.81 0.69
CA PHE A 11 23.64 -20.19 -0.39
C PHE A 11 22.13 -20.14 -0.10
N VAL A 12 21.61 -21.11 0.68
CA VAL A 12 20.18 -21.17 1.07
C VAL A 12 19.81 -20.11 2.12
N VAL A 13 20.78 -19.61 2.90
CA VAL A 13 20.52 -18.57 3.91
C VAL A 13 20.50 -17.17 3.30
N LEU A 14 21.08 -16.97 2.11
CA LEU A 14 21.10 -15.67 1.42
C LEU A 14 19.86 -15.41 0.55
N SER A 15 19.09 -16.44 0.21
CA SER A 15 17.88 -16.31 -0.62
C SER A 15 16.62 -15.89 0.16
N THR A 16 16.69 -15.75 1.49
CA THR A 16 15.54 -15.36 2.34
C THR A 16 15.34 -13.84 2.47
N GLN A 17 16.13 -13.02 1.78
CA GLN A 17 16.00 -11.56 1.82
C GLN A 17 15.15 -10.95 0.69
N ALA A 18 14.21 -11.72 0.12
CA ALA A 18 13.08 -11.14 -0.60
C ALA A 18 12.06 -10.55 0.39
N MET A 19 12.50 -9.56 1.17
CA MET A 19 11.61 -8.70 1.94
C MET A 19 10.92 -7.78 0.94
N ALA A 20 9.82 -8.28 0.37
CA ALA A 20 8.90 -7.51 -0.44
C ALA A 20 8.50 -6.25 0.33
N PHE A 21 9.04 -5.11 -0.07
CA PHE A 21 8.55 -3.81 0.37
C PHE A 21 7.14 -3.68 -0.20
N LEU A 22 6.14 -3.96 0.63
CA LEU A 22 4.78 -4.08 0.15
C LEU A 22 4.15 -2.77 -0.35
N TYR A 23 4.76 -1.60 -0.10
CA TYR A 23 4.30 -0.31 -0.62
C TYR A 23 5.47 0.65 -0.86
N GLU A 24 5.62 1.13 -2.10
CA GLU A 24 6.53 2.20 -2.47
C GLU A 24 5.80 3.48 -2.95
N ILE A 25 4.47 3.51 -2.94
CA ILE A 25 3.75 4.73 -3.33
C ILE A 25 4.03 5.85 -2.32
N PRO A 26 4.55 7.01 -2.77
CA PRO A 26 4.75 8.17 -1.90
C PRO A 26 3.39 8.66 -1.39
N VAL A 27 3.19 8.59 -0.07
CA VAL A 27 1.97 9.08 0.56
C VAL A 27 1.99 10.61 0.55
N LEU A 28 1.14 11.20 -0.29
CA LEU A 28 1.03 12.66 -0.41
C LEU A 28 0.33 13.27 0.80
N THR A 29 0.76 14.47 1.17
CA THR A 29 0.05 15.31 2.14
C THR A 29 -1.20 15.91 1.50
N LYS A 30 -2.16 16.35 2.33
CA LYS A 30 -3.35 17.05 1.86
C LYS A 30 -3.04 18.26 0.98
N ALA A 31 -1.98 19.00 1.29
CA ALA A 31 -1.57 20.17 0.51
C ALA A 31 -1.03 19.80 -0.88
N GLU A 32 -0.46 18.60 -1.02
CA GLU A 32 -0.01 18.06 -2.31
C GLU A 32 -1.18 17.49 -3.12
N ILE A 33 -2.11 16.78 -2.46
CA ILE A 33 -3.32 16.25 -3.10
C ILE A 33 -4.15 17.36 -3.76
N VAL A 34 -4.32 18.51 -3.09
CA VAL A 34 -5.07 19.65 -3.64
C VAL A 34 -4.41 20.23 -4.90
N LYS A 35 -3.09 20.05 -5.07
CA LYS A 35 -2.35 20.55 -6.24
C LYS A 35 -2.41 19.62 -7.44
N LEU A 36 -2.88 18.38 -7.27
CA LEU A 36 -3.02 17.44 -8.38
C LEU A 36 -4.03 17.98 -9.39
N SER A 37 -3.73 17.78 -10.69
CA SER A 37 -4.73 17.94 -11.74
C SER A 37 -5.84 16.91 -11.56
N ASP A 38 -6.96 17.10 -12.24
CA ASP A 38 -8.07 16.14 -12.18
C ASP A 38 -7.69 14.76 -12.72
N GLU A 39 -6.83 14.72 -13.75
CA GLU A 39 -6.29 13.49 -14.33
C GLU A 39 -5.33 12.80 -13.35
N ASP A 40 -4.37 13.55 -12.79
CA ASP A 40 -3.40 13.00 -11.83
C ASP A 40 -4.09 12.52 -10.54
N LEU A 41 -5.15 13.21 -10.11
CA LEU A 41 -5.91 12.84 -8.92
C LEU A 41 -6.63 11.49 -9.12
N VAL A 42 -7.22 11.28 -10.29
CA VAL A 42 -7.86 10.00 -10.65
C VAL A 42 -6.82 8.90 -10.76
N GLU A 43 -5.71 9.15 -11.44
CA GLU A 43 -4.64 8.15 -11.62
C GLU A 43 -4.03 7.75 -10.27
N THR A 44 -3.69 8.73 -9.44
CA THR A 44 -3.18 8.49 -8.08
C THR A 44 -4.18 7.69 -7.24
N TYR A 45 -5.48 7.98 -7.36
CA TYR A 45 -6.52 7.22 -6.68
C TYR A 45 -6.57 5.75 -7.13
N ILE A 46 -6.43 5.48 -8.43
CA ILE A 46 -6.39 4.13 -8.99
C ILE A 46 -5.19 3.35 -8.46
N GLU A 47 -3.99 3.94 -8.52
CA GLU A 47 -2.76 3.31 -8.01
C GLU A 47 -2.87 2.97 -6.53
N VAL A 48 -3.31 3.94 -5.70
CA VAL A 48 -3.51 3.73 -4.26
C VAL A 48 -4.57 2.67 -3.98
N LYS A 49 -5.60 2.56 -4.82
CA LYS A 49 -6.61 1.50 -4.71
C LYS A 49 -6.07 0.11 -5.02
N ILE A 50 -5.17 -0.01 -5.99
CA ILE A 50 -4.49 -1.27 -6.32
C ILE A 50 -3.65 -1.71 -5.12
N GLU A 51 -2.86 -0.81 -4.55
CA GLU A 51 -2.05 -1.10 -3.37
C GLU A 51 -2.90 -1.43 -2.15
N GLU A 52 -4.00 -0.71 -1.94
CA GLU A 52 -4.94 -1.00 -0.85
C GLU A 52 -5.51 -2.42 -0.98
N LYS A 53 -5.82 -2.87 -2.21
CA LYS A 53 -6.28 -4.23 -2.45
C LYS A 53 -5.18 -5.27 -2.20
N ALA A 54 -3.98 -5.05 -2.74
CA ALA A 54 -2.83 -5.94 -2.53
C ALA A 54 -2.52 -6.09 -1.04
N SER A 55 -2.55 -4.97 -0.32
CA SER A 55 -2.41 -4.89 1.12
C SER A 55 -3.44 -5.68 1.90
N LYS A 56 -4.71 -5.51 1.54
CA LYS A 56 -5.81 -6.22 2.17
C LYS A 56 -5.65 -7.73 1.99
N GLU A 57 -5.34 -8.19 0.79
CA GLU A 57 -5.15 -9.60 0.49
C GLU A 57 -3.95 -10.20 1.21
N PHE A 58 -2.81 -9.49 1.23
CA PHE A 58 -1.62 -9.93 1.95
C PHE A 58 -1.88 -10.08 3.45
N HIS A 59 -2.46 -9.06 4.08
CA HIS A 59 -2.74 -9.09 5.52
C HIS A 59 -3.92 -9.97 5.89
N ARG A 60 -4.84 -10.28 4.96
CA ARG A 60 -5.85 -11.32 5.17
C ARG A 60 -5.21 -12.70 5.31
N ALA A 61 -4.19 -13.00 4.52
CA ALA A 61 -3.49 -14.29 4.57
C ALA A 61 -2.48 -14.38 5.73
N ALA A 62 -1.72 -13.30 5.99
CA ALA A 62 -0.59 -13.33 6.91
C ALA A 62 -0.85 -12.62 8.27
N GLY A 63 -1.94 -11.87 8.40
CA GLY A 63 -2.14 -10.94 9.51
C GLY A 63 -1.20 -9.73 9.43
N PHE A 64 -1.15 -8.94 10.52
CA PHE A 64 -0.15 -7.89 10.68
C PHE A 64 1.04 -8.44 11.47
N SER A 65 2.18 -8.58 10.80
CA SER A 65 3.41 -9.10 11.40
C SER A 65 4.08 -8.11 12.36
N SER A 66 3.75 -6.82 12.28
CA SER A 66 4.30 -5.78 13.14
C SER A 66 3.39 -4.56 13.26
N ALA A 67 3.60 -3.75 14.30
CA ALA A 67 2.96 -2.45 14.45
C ALA A 67 3.32 -1.48 13.29
N LYS A 68 4.49 -1.67 12.67
CA LYS A 68 4.91 -0.90 11.49
C LYS A 68 4.01 -1.19 10.30
N ASP A 69 3.71 -2.46 10.04
CA ASP A 69 2.86 -2.88 8.93
C ASP A 69 1.41 -2.43 9.10
N TYR A 70 0.90 -2.52 10.34
CA TYR A 70 -0.40 -1.94 10.68
C TYR A 70 -0.44 -0.42 10.44
N ASN A 71 0.60 0.31 10.87
CA ASN A 71 0.66 1.76 10.65
C ASN A 71 0.80 2.12 9.16
N LYS A 72 1.53 1.33 8.36
CA LYS A 72 1.58 1.48 6.90
C LYS A 72 0.19 1.34 6.29
N ARG A 73 -0.54 0.27 6.63
CA ARG A 73 -1.94 0.08 6.20
C ARG A 73 -2.83 1.25 6.59
N LYS A 74 -2.73 1.72 7.84
CA LYS A 74 -3.50 2.87 8.34
C LYS A 74 -3.20 4.14 7.55
N ASN A 75 -1.95 4.39 7.21
CA ASN A 75 -1.56 5.55 6.42
C ASN A 75 -2.05 5.45 4.97
N LEU A 76 -2.01 4.26 4.37
CA LEU A 76 -2.56 4.00 3.03
C LEU A 76 -4.08 4.26 2.98
N LEU A 77 -4.82 3.78 3.99
CA LEU A 77 -6.26 4.03 4.10
C LEU A 77 -6.58 5.51 4.30
N ARG A 78 -5.78 6.23 5.10
CA ARG A 78 -5.92 7.69 5.27
C ARG A 78 -5.68 8.40 3.94
N PHE A 79 -4.64 8.02 3.21
CA PHE A 79 -4.32 8.64 1.92
C PHE A 79 -5.46 8.44 0.92
N LEU A 80 -5.96 7.21 0.80
CA LEU A 80 -7.12 6.87 -0.03
C LEU A 80 -8.36 7.72 0.33
N PHE A 81 -8.61 7.92 1.62
CA PHE A 81 -9.71 8.76 2.08
C PHE A 81 -9.55 10.23 1.67
N GLU A 82 -8.35 10.81 1.82
CA GLU A 82 -8.09 12.19 1.43
C GLU A 82 -8.22 12.40 -0.09
N LEU A 83 -7.73 11.46 -0.90
CA LEU A 83 -7.94 11.47 -2.36
C LEU A 83 -9.43 11.45 -2.70
N ARG A 84 -10.19 10.52 -2.10
CA ARG A 84 -11.64 10.40 -2.33
C ARG A 84 -12.39 11.67 -1.92
N LEU A 85 -12.00 12.26 -0.79
CA LEU A 85 -12.59 13.51 -0.30
C LEU A 85 -12.35 14.65 -1.30
N GLU A 86 -11.13 14.76 -1.83
CA GLU A 86 -10.80 15.78 -2.82
C GLU A 86 -11.57 15.57 -4.13
N MET A 87 -11.59 14.34 -4.66
CA MET A 87 -12.39 14.01 -5.85
C MET A 87 -13.88 14.31 -5.66
N SER A 88 -14.41 14.08 -4.45
CA SER A 88 -15.80 14.41 -4.13
C SER A 88 -16.06 15.91 -4.10
N LYS A 89 -15.14 16.72 -3.58
CA LYS A 89 -15.27 18.19 -3.62
C LYS A 89 -15.26 18.71 -5.06
N ARG A 90 -14.48 18.07 -5.94
CA ARG A 90 -14.41 18.39 -7.37
C ARG A 90 -15.58 17.84 -8.18
N GLY A 91 -16.51 17.13 -7.55
CA GLY A 91 -17.70 16.57 -8.22
C GLY A 91 -17.42 15.35 -9.10
N GLN A 92 -16.22 14.77 -9.03
CA GLN A 92 -15.82 13.61 -9.84
C GLN A 92 -16.45 12.30 -9.34
N ILE A 93 -16.71 12.21 -8.02
CA ILE A 93 -17.33 11.04 -7.39
C ILE A 93 -18.28 11.47 -6.27
N LYS A 94 -19.25 10.62 -5.95
CA LYS A 94 -20.02 10.78 -4.72
C LYS A 94 -19.19 10.38 -3.51
N ALA A 95 -19.17 11.22 -2.47
CA ALA A 95 -18.66 10.83 -1.16
C ALA A 95 -19.41 9.57 -0.70
N GLY A 96 -18.69 8.46 -0.60
CA GLY A 96 -19.21 7.26 0.05
C GLY A 96 -18.84 7.26 1.53
N SER A 97 -19.53 6.45 2.33
CA SER A 97 -19.22 6.32 3.74
C SER A 97 -17.85 5.62 3.95
N LEU A 98 -17.23 5.86 5.10
CA LEU A 98 -16.00 5.18 5.51
C LEU A 98 -16.14 3.65 5.46
N ASP A 99 -17.35 3.14 5.69
CA ASP A 99 -17.66 1.70 5.62
C ASP A 99 -17.48 1.12 4.23
N GLU A 100 -17.71 1.87 3.15
CA GLU A 100 -17.41 1.42 1.78
C GLU A 100 -15.90 1.24 1.55
N LEU A 101 -15.06 1.99 2.26
CA LEU A 101 -13.60 1.89 2.16
C LEU A 101 -13.05 0.73 2.99
N LEU A 102 -13.79 0.25 3.99
CA LEU A 102 -13.38 -0.81 4.90
C LEU A 102 -13.97 -2.18 4.56
N ARG A 103 -14.99 -2.25 3.70
CA ARG A 103 -15.56 -3.50 3.17
C ARG A 103 -14.62 -4.23 2.21
#